data_AF-A0A9R0ZNK7-F1
#
_entry.id   AF-A0A9R0ZNK7-F1
#
_cell.length_a   1.000
_cell.length_b   1.000
_cell.length_c   1.000
_cell.angle_alpha   90.00
_cell.angle_beta   90.00
_cell.angle_gamma   90.00
#
_symmetry.space_group_name_H-M   'P 1'
#
loop_
_entity.id
_entity.type
_entity.pdbx_description
1 polymer ?
#
loop_
_entity_poly.entity_id
_entity_poly.type
_entity_poly.pdbx_seq_one_letter_code
_entity_poly.pdbx_strand_id
1 'polypeptide(L)'
;MMTGIRIDATYGTFVRGMQQDIFLKRNGTNFLGNVWPGDVYFPDFMHPRAAEFWAREISLFRRTIPVDGLWIDMNEISNFYNPEPMNALDDPPYRINNNGTHRPINNKTVPASAVHYGGVTEYDAHNLFGLLEARATHRALLRDTGRRPFVLSRSTFVGSGRYTAHWTGDNAATWGDLRYSINTMLSFGLFGMPMIGADICGFNGDTTEELCGRWIQLGAFYPFSRDHSAIFTVRRELYLWPSVAASARKALGLRYQLLPYFYTLMYEAHTTGAPIARPLFFSYPHDVATYGVDRQFLLGRGVLVSPVLEPGATTVDAYFPAGRWFSLYDHSLTVATKTGEHVTLPAPADTVNVHVAGGTILPLQQSALTTSRARRTAFHLLVALAEDGTASGDLFLDDGESPEMGGRSDWSLVRFSCATGSDGSIKVRSEVVHNSYAQTRTLVISKVVLMGHRSPAAPKKLTVHVNGAEVEPSSPAGTRYQNAGGLGGVAHIGGLSLVVGEEFELKVAVSY
;
A
#
# COMPACT_ATOMS: atom_id res chain seq x y z
N MET A 1 -11.38 -3.30 -17.18
CA MET A 1 -11.46 -2.81 -18.57
C MET A 1 -10.36 -3.49 -19.33
N MET A 2 -10.67 -4.09 -20.48
CA MET A 2 -9.68 -4.73 -21.34
C MET A 2 -9.39 -3.81 -22.51
N THR A 3 -8.15 -3.81 -22.98
CA THR A 3 -7.70 -2.96 -24.09
C THR A 3 -8.37 -3.30 -25.43
N GLY A 4 -8.51 -4.60 -25.74
CA GLY A 4 -9.02 -5.05 -27.04
C GLY A 4 -10.49 -4.68 -27.27
N ILE A 5 -10.78 -3.99 -28.37
CA ILE A 5 -12.14 -3.59 -28.75
C ILE A 5 -12.72 -4.59 -29.73
N ARG A 6 -13.83 -5.24 -29.35
CA ARG A 6 -14.54 -6.24 -30.16
C ARG A 6 -14.88 -5.71 -31.55
N ILE A 7 -14.60 -6.50 -32.57
CA ILE A 7 -14.99 -6.20 -33.96
C ILE A 7 -16.47 -6.53 -34.14
N ASP A 8 -17.31 -5.49 -34.07
CA ASP A 8 -18.75 -5.59 -34.26
C ASP A 8 -19.31 -4.27 -34.79
N ALA A 9 -19.85 -4.27 -36.00
CA ALA A 9 -20.37 -3.07 -36.67
C ALA A 9 -21.58 -2.43 -35.94
N THR A 10 -22.20 -3.15 -34.99
CA THR A 10 -23.27 -2.62 -34.14
C THR A 10 -22.75 -2.11 -32.79
N TYR A 11 -21.50 -2.40 -32.43
CA TYR A 11 -20.90 -1.95 -31.19
C TYR A 11 -20.38 -0.51 -31.31
N GLY A 12 -21.05 0.42 -30.62
CA GLY A 12 -20.77 1.85 -30.75
C GLY A 12 -19.31 2.26 -30.47
N THR A 13 -18.62 1.62 -29.52
CA THR A 13 -17.21 1.89 -29.23
C THR A 13 -16.33 1.49 -30.41
N PHE A 14 -16.58 0.33 -31.01
CA PHE A 14 -15.87 -0.12 -32.22
C PHE A 14 -16.10 0.84 -33.39
N VAL A 15 -17.36 1.20 -33.67
CA VAL A 15 -17.71 2.14 -34.75
C VAL A 15 -16.99 3.47 -34.59
N ARG A 16 -16.97 4.03 -33.37
CA ARG A 16 -16.27 5.30 -33.09
C ARG A 16 -14.75 5.15 -33.20
N GLY A 17 -14.18 4.02 -32.79
CA GLY A 17 -12.74 3.75 -32.94
C GLY A 17 -12.33 3.66 -34.42
N MET A 18 -13.13 2.95 -35.23
CA MET A 18 -12.91 2.85 -36.68
C MET A 18 -13.00 4.22 -37.37
N GLN A 19 -13.99 5.05 -37.03
CA GLN A 19 -14.12 6.42 -37.55
C GLN A 19 -12.91 7.31 -37.24
N GLN A 20 -12.22 7.04 -36.13
CA GLN A 20 -11.04 7.78 -35.71
C GLN A 20 -9.73 7.15 -36.21
N ASP A 21 -9.76 6.00 -36.88
CA ASP A 21 -8.57 5.28 -37.38
C ASP A 21 -7.45 5.14 -36.30
N ILE A 22 -7.84 4.76 -35.08
CA ILE A 22 -6.96 4.73 -33.89
C ILE A 22 -6.37 3.37 -33.56
N PHE A 23 -6.63 2.34 -34.36
CA PHE A 23 -6.17 0.99 -34.05
C PHE A 23 -4.76 0.74 -34.57
N LEU A 24 -4.00 -0.10 -33.85
CA LEU A 24 -2.72 -0.63 -34.29
C LEU A 24 -2.84 -1.30 -35.65
N LYS A 25 -1.82 -1.13 -36.51
CA LYS A 25 -1.82 -1.68 -37.87
C LYS A 25 -0.68 -2.64 -38.10
N ARG A 26 -0.86 -3.60 -39.01
CA ARG A 26 0.19 -4.46 -39.56
C ARG A 26 -0.03 -4.52 -41.08
N ASN A 27 1.01 -4.26 -41.89
CA ASN A 27 0.90 -4.13 -43.35
C ASN A 27 -0.19 -3.15 -43.83
N GLY A 28 -0.39 -2.05 -43.10
CA GLY A 28 -1.36 -1.01 -43.48
C GLY A 28 -2.81 -1.30 -43.14
N THR A 29 -3.14 -2.47 -42.57
CA THR A 29 -4.50 -2.81 -42.10
C THR A 29 -4.54 -2.94 -40.58
N ASN A 30 -5.72 -2.77 -39.97
CA ASN A 30 -5.88 -2.92 -38.52
C ASN A 30 -5.50 -4.34 -38.09
N PHE A 31 -4.66 -4.44 -37.07
CA PHE A 31 -4.19 -5.73 -36.57
C PHE A 31 -5.30 -6.44 -35.80
N LEU A 32 -5.80 -7.54 -36.38
CA LEU A 32 -6.81 -8.42 -35.79
C LEU A 32 -6.22 -9.18 -34.60
N GLY A 33 -6.60 -8.88 -33.36
CA GLY A 33 -6.26 -9.67 -32.17
C GLY A 33 -7.37 -10.64 -31.77
N ASN A 34 -7.10 -11.47 -30.76
CA ASN A 34 -8.14 -12.24 -30.06
C ASN A 34 -7.94 -12.15 -28.55
N VAL A 35 -8.99 -11.77 -27.83
CA VAL A 35 -9.05 -11.73 -26.36
C VAL A 35 -10.45 -12.19 -25.89
N TRP A 36 -10.84 -11.88 -24.64
CA TRP A 36 -12.09 -12.32 -24.04
C TRP A 36 -13.37 -12.11 -24.89
N PRO A 37 -13.63 -10.95 -25.53
CA PRO A 37 -14.78 -10.79 -26.41
C PRO A 37 -14.66 -11.45 -27.80
N GLY A 38 -13.63 -12.26 -28.04
CA GLY A 38 -13.29 -12.81 -29.35
C GLY A 38 -12.36 -11.89 -30.13
N ASP A 39 -12.68 -11.68 -31.41
CA ASP A 39 -11.86 -10.89 -32.32
C ASP A 39 -11.89 -9.40 -31.97
N VAL A 40 -10.72 -8.78 -31.90
CA VAL A 40 -10.54 -7.39 -31.46
C VAL A 40 -9.60 -6.59 -32.35
N TYR A 41 -9.67 -5.27 -32.25
CA TYR A 41 -8.57 -4.37 -32.57
C TYR A 41 -8.05 -3.68 -31.31
N PHE A 42 -6.75 -3.38 -31.29
CA PHE A 42 -6.10 -2.73 -30.15
C PHE A 42 -5.94 -1.22 -30.40
N PRO A 43 -6.47 -0.35 -29.53
CA PRO A 43 -6.20 1.09 -29.59
C PRO A 43 -4.70 1.38 -29.51
N ASP A 44 -4.19 2.19 -30.42
CA ASP A 44 -2.83 2.67 -30.38
C ASP A 44 -2.72 3.93 -29.51
N PHE A 45 -2.28 3.78 -28.26
CA PHE A 45 -2.12 4.90 -27.33
C PHE A 45 -0.96 5.86 -27.67
N MET A 46 -0.18 5.60 -28.74
CA MET A 46 0.72 6.59 -29.35
C MET A 46 -0.01 7.49 -30.35
N HIS A 47 -1.15 7.08 -30.89
CA HIS A 47 -1.95 7.91 -31.78
C HIS A 47 -2.52 9.13 -31.00
N PRO A 48 -2.33 10.37 -31.49
CA PRO A 48 -2.83 11.58 -30.82
C PRO A 48 -4.35 11.63 -30.57
N ARG A 49 -5.14 10.81 -31.30
CA ARG A 49 -6.59 10.74 -31.15
C ARG A 49 -7.05 9.62 -30.20
N ALA A 50 -6.20 8.63 -29.93
CA ALA A 50 -6.58 7.46 -29.14
C ALA A 50 -6.88 7.83 -27.68
N ALA A 51 -6.08 8.72 -27.07
CA ALA A 51 -6.32 9.17 -25.70
C ALA A 51 -7.66 9.91 -25.55
N GLU A 52 -8.05 10.72 -26.55
CA GLU A 52 -9.32 11.45 -26.53
C GLU A 52 -10.50 10.51 -26.78
N PHE A 53 -10.36 9.58 -27.73
CA PHE A 53 -11.30 8.49 -27.93
C PHE A 53 -11.52 7.72 -26.62
N TRP A 54 -10.44 7.26 -25.98
CA TRP A 54 -10.49 6.50 -24.74
C TRP A 54 -11.19 7.26 -23.62
N ALA A 55 -10.85 8.54 -23.45
CA ALA A 55 -11.48 9.38 -22.44
C ALA A 55 -12.98 9.60 -22.70
N ARG A 56 -13.38 9.73 -23.97
CA ARG A 56 -14.80 9.80 -24.35
C ARG A 56 -15.54 8.50 -24.01
N GLU A 57 -14.96 7.34 -24.31
CA GLU A 57 -15.57 6.04 -23.99
C GLU A 57 -15.73 5.84 -22.49
N ILE A 58 -14.70 6.16 -21.70
CA ILE A 58 -14.77 6.15 -20.23
C ILE A 58 -15.90 7.06 -19.74
N SER A 59 -15.97 8.30 -20.23
CA SER A 59 -16.99 9.28 -19.83
C SER A 59 -18.40 8.84 -20.22
N LEU A 60 -18.58 8.25 -21.42
CA LEU A 60 -19.85 7.69 -21.86
C LEU A 60 -20.30 6.55 -20.94
N PHE A 61 -19.41 5.62 -20.61
CA PHE A 61 -19.72 4.52 -19.70
C PHE A 61 -20.06 5.02 -18.29
N ARG A 62 -19.27 5.96 -17.74
CA ARG A 62 -19.49 6.53 -16.40
C ARG A 62 -20.83 7.26 -16.25
N ARG A 63 -21.32 7.88 -17.33
CA ARG A 63 -22.67 8.49 -17.35
C ARG A 63 -23.79 7.44 -17.27
N THR A 64 -23.54 6.21 -17.70
CA THR A 64 -24.50 5.11 -17.60
C THR A 64 -24.35 4.35 -16.29
N ILE A 65 -23.11 4.05 -15.89
CA ILE A 65 -22.78 3.32 -14.66
C ILE A 65 -21.65 4.08 -13.96
N PRO A 66 -21.94 4.81 -12.86
CA PRO A 66 -20.91 5.49 -12.10
C PRO A 66 -19.86 4.50 -11.58
N VAL A 67 -18.58 4.81 -11.82
CA VAL A 67 -17.44 4.10 -11.22
C VAL A 67 -16.47 5.09 -10.59
N ASP A 68 -15.82 4.67 -9.50
CA ASP A 68 -14.87 5.46 -8.70
C ASP A 68 -13.40 5.23 -9.10
N GLY A 69 -13.12 4.20 -9.89
CA GLY A 69 -11.79 3.86 -10.38
C GLY A 69 -11.85 2.82 -11.51
N LEU A 70 -10.73 2.57 -12.15
CA LEU A 70 -10.62 1.62 -13.27
C LEU A 70 -9.46 0.65 -13.06
N TRP A 71 -9.76 -0.63 -13.23
CA TRP A 71 -8.75 -1.67 -13.39
C TRP A 71 -8.56 -1.93 -14.89
N ILE A 72 -7.37 -1.66 -15.42
CA ILE A 72 -6.97 -1.95 -16.81
C ILE A 72 -6.12 -3.22 -16.84
N ASP A 73 -6.54 -4.18 -17.65
CA ASP A 73 -6.00 -5.54 -17.68
C ASP A 73 -5.78 -6.01 -19.12
N MET A 74 -4.98 -7.07 -19.27
CA MET A 74 -4.61 -7.64 -20.58
C MET A 74 -3.75 -6.71 -21.45
N ASN A 75 -3.02 -5.78 -20.82
CA ASN A 75 -2.39 -4.64 -21.47
C ASN A 75 -0.86 -4.74 -21.64
N GLU A 76 -0.33 -5.95 -21.70
CA GLU A 76 1.06 -6.21 -22.11
C GLU A 76 1.42 -5.67 -23.51
N ILE A 77 0.67 -5.89 -24.60
CA ILE A 77 -0.72 -6.35 -24.79
C ILE A 77 -0.88 -7.85 -25.03
N SER A 78 -1.78 -8.47 -24.27
CA SER A 78 -2.05 -9.90 -24.38
C SER A 78 -2.88 -10.22 -25.63
N ASN A 79 -2.56 -11.33 -26.28
CA ASN A 79 -3.27 -11.89 -27.43
C ASN A 79 -3.37 -13.42 -27.30
N PHE A 80 -4.53 -14.00 -27.56
CA PHE A 80 -4.77 -15.44 -27.36
C PHE A 80 -4.21 -16.32 -28.47
N TYR A 81 -3.94 -15.76 -29.65
CA TYR A 81 -3.26 -16.48 -30.72
C TYR A 81 -1.81 -15.98 -30.90
N ASN A 82 -1.00 -16.78 -31.59
CA ASN A 82 0.38 -16.43 -31.93
C ASN A 82 0.45 -16.00 -33.40
N PRO A 83 0.77 -14.73 -33.71
CA PRO A 83 0.89 -14.28 -35.10
C PRO A 83 2.12 -14.87 -35.78
N GLU A 84 1.97 -15.30 -37.03
CA GLU A 84 3.08 -15.79 -37.85
C GLU A 84 4.12 -14.67 -38.10
N PRO A 85 5.43 -14.98 -38.05
CA PRO A 85 6.49 -14.01 -38.32
C PRO A 85 6.58 -13.69 -39.81
N MET A 86 6.83 -12.42 -40.15
CA MET A 86 6.91 -11.95 -41.53
C MET A 86 8.30 -11.45 -41.94
N ASN A 87 9.12 -11.01 -40.98
CA ASN A 87 10.42 -10.41 -41.24
C ASN A 87 11.33 -10.53 -40.01
N ALA A 88 12.53 -9.97 -40.12
CA ALA A 88 13.55 -10.02 -39.06
C ALA A 88 13.19 -9.24 -37.77
N LEU A 89 12.17 -8.38 -37.78
CA LEU A 89 11.65 -7.80 -36.53
C LEU A 89 10.86 -8.86 -35.75
N ASP A 90 10.08 -9.68 -36.45
CA ASP A 90 9.27 -10.75 -35.83
C ASP A 90 10.11 -11.95 -35.39
N ASP A 91 11.25 -12.20 -36.04
CA ASP A 91 12.24 -13.21 -35.66
C ASP A 91 13.65 -12.60 -35.60
N PRO A 92 13.99 -11.90 -34.50
CA PRO A 92 15.27 -11.21 -34.39
C PRO A 92 16.44 -12.20 -34.30
N PRO A 93 17.63 -11.80 -34.81
CA PRO A 93 18.81 -12.68 -34.80
C PRO A 93 19.26 -13.06 -33.39
N TYR A 94 19.01 -12.21 -32.40
CA TYR A 94 19.19 -12.50 -30.98
C TYR A 94 17.84 -12.77 -30.32
N ARG A 95 17.64 -13.99 -29.83
CA ARG A 95 16.43 -14.39 -29.11
C ARG A 95 16.66 -14.25 -27.61
N ILE A 96 16.01 -13.24 -27.01
CA ILE A 96 15.94 -13.09 -25.55
C ILE A 96 15.36 -14.37 -24.93
N ASN A 97 15.62 -14.59 -23.63
CA ASN A 97 15.10 -15.76 -22.93
C ASN A 97 13.62 -15.63 -22.53
N ASN A 98 12.75 -15.28 -23.49
CA ASN A 98 11.32 -15.10 -23.27
C ASN A 98 10.71 -16.41 -22.72
N ASN A 99 9.99 -16.29 -21.60
CA ASN A 99 9.41 -17.40 -20.85
C ASN A 99 10.44 -18.53 -20.51
N GLY A 100 11.71 -18.18 -20.29
CA GLY A 100 12.76 -19.13 -19.90
C GLY A 100 13.11 -20.20 -20.93
N THR A 101 12.58 -20.11 -22.15
CA THR A 101 12.70 -21.14 -23.20
C THR A 101 12.99 -20.54 -24.57
N HIS A 102 13.52 -19.31 -24.61
CA HIS A 102 13.78 -18.57 -25.86
C HIS A 102 12.59 -18.55 -26.84
N ARG A 103 11.36 -18.38 -26.31
CA ARG A 103 10.16 -18.28 -27.15
C ARG A 103 10.23 -17.05 -28.07
N PRO A 104 9.61 -17.08 -29.26
CA PRO A 104 9.50 -15.90 -30.12
C PRO A 104 8.92 -14.70 -29.35
N ILE A 105 9.41 -13.50 -29.64
CA ILE A 105 8.95 -12.27 -28.95
C ILE A 105 7.47 -11.97 -29.23
N ASN A 106 6.95 -12.43 -30.36
CA ASN A 106 5.55 -12.29 -30.77
C ASN A 106 4.59 -13.26 -30.06
N ASN A 107 5.09 -14.18 -29.23
CA ASN A 107 4.25 -15.19 -28.59
C ASN A 107 3.22 -14.53 -27.64
N LYS A 108 1.93 -14.79 -27.89
CA LYS A 108 0.78 -14.31 -27.11
C LYS A 108 0.66 -12.78 -27.03
N THR A 109 1.12 -12.07 -28.06
CA THR A 109 1.02 -10.61 -28.14
C THR A 109 0.82 -10.12 -29.59
N VAL A 110 0.89 -8.80 -29.79
CA VAL A 110 0.93 -8.15 -31.10
C VAL A 110 2.33 -8.34 -31.70
N PRO A 111 2.44 -8.65 -33.00
CA PRO A 111 3.72 -8.95 -33.63
C PRO A 111 4.58 -7.70 -33.72
N ALA A 112 5.89 -7.86 -33.57
CA ALA A 112 6.87 -6.77 -33.58
C ALA A 112 6.87 -5.94 -34.88
N SER A 113 6.44 -6.54 -36.00
CA SER A 113 6.21 -5.87 -37.29
C SER A 113 4.93 -5.01 -37.38
N ALA A 114 4.08 -4.99 -36.34
CA ALA A 114 3.00 -4.02 -36.25
C ALA A 114 3.57 -2.61 -36.06
N VAL A 115 2.78 -1.62 -36.44
CA VAL A 115 3.15 -0.21 -36.42
C VAL A 115 2.13 0.62 -35.65
N HIS A 116 2.67 1.44 -34.76
CA HIS A 116 2.00 2.55 -34.11
C HIS A 116 2.01 3.79 -35.01
N TYR A 117 1.28 4.81 -34.57
CA TYR A 117 1.26 6.14 -35.13
C TYR A 117 2.67 6.69 -35.32
N GLY A 118 2.90 7.35 -36.46
CA GLY A 118 4.21 7.90 -36.82
C GLY A 118 5.21 6.85 -37.34
N GLY A 119 4.78 5.59 -37.53
CA GLY A 119 5.63 4.52 -38.06
C GLY A 119 6.54 3.87 -37.02
N VAL A 120 6.29 4.12 -35.73
CA VAL A 120 7.01 3.46 -34.63
C VAL A 120 6.62 1.98 -34.61
N THR A 121 7.59 1.08 -34.54
CA THR A 121 7.33 -0.36 -34.57
C THR A 121 6.89 -0.87 -33.21
N GLU A 122 6.06 -1.91 -33.17
CA GLU A 122 5.77 -2.65 -31.95
C GLU A 122 7.05 -3.23 -31.34
N TYR A 123 8.04 -3.61 -32.17
CA TYR A 123 9.37 -4.02 -31.70
C TYR A 123 9.98 -3.03 -30.70
N ASP A 124 9.88 -1.73 -30.98
CA ASP A 124 10.42 -0.67 -30.14
C ASP A 124 9.47 -0.26 -29.00
N ALA A 125 8.16 -0.31 -29.25
CA ALA A 125 7.13 0.27 -28.39
C ALA A 125 6.39 -0.73 -27.49
N HIS A 126 6.56 -2.04 -27.68
CA HIS A 126 5.82 -3.11 -26.99
C HIS A 126 5.71 -2.88 -25.48
N ASN A 127 6.86 -2.73 -24.81
CA ASN A 127 6.93 -2.55 -23.36
C ASN A 127 6.32 -1.23 -22.86
N LEU A 128 5.98 -0.29 -23.75
CA LEU A 128 5.36 0.98 -23.38
C LEU A 128 3.84 0.91 -23.34
N PHE A 129 3.21 -0.13 -23.89
CA PHE A 129 1.77 -0.15 -24.12
C PHE A 129 0.97 0.08 -22.82
N GLY A 130 1.23 -0.72 -21.78
CA GLY A 130 0.55 -0.59 -20.48
C GLY A 130 0.77 0.77 -19.81
N LEU A 131 1.98 1.35 -19.93
CA LEU A 131 2.27 2.70 -19.45
C LEU A 131 1.43 3.77 -20.19
N LEU A 132 1.33 3.66 -21.52
CA LEU A 132 0.59 4.61 -22.34
C LEU A 132 -0.92 4.53 -22.07
N GLU A 133 -1.47 3.32 -21.92
CA GLU A 133 -2.87 3.11 -21.53
C GLU A 133 -3.14 3.62 -20.11
N ALA A 134 -2.28 3.33 -19.14
CA ALA A 134 -2.41 3.83 -17.77
C ALA A 134 -2.42 5.37 -17.73
N ARG A 135 -1.53 6.01 -18.49
CA ARG A 135 -1.49 7.47 -18.63
C ARG A 135 -2.76 8.03 -19.27
N ALA A 136 -3.28 7.39 -20.32
CA ALA A 136 -4.53 7.80 -20.97
C ALA A 136 -5.73 7.66 -20.02
N THR A 137 -5.81 6.53 -19.32
CA THR A 137 -6.88 6.21 -18.35
C THR A 137 -6.86 7.14 -17.15
N HIS A 138 -5.70 7.41 -16.57
CA HIS A 138 -5.53 8.35 -15.46
C HIS A 138 -6.00 9.76 -15.86
N ARG A 139 -5.56 10.25 -17.03
CA ARG A 139 -5.98 11.57 -17.54
C ARG A 139 -7.48 11.64 -17.81
N ALA A 140 -8.05 10.57 -18.37
CA ALA A 140 -9.48 10.49 -18.62
C ALA A 140 -10.29 10.61 -17.33
N LEU A 141 -9.96 9.80 -16.31
CA LEU A 141 -10.63 9.85 -15.02
C LEU A 141 -10.45 11.21 -14.34
N LEU A 142 -9.23 11.76 -14.32
CA LEU A 142 -8.97 13.06 -13.71
C LEU A 142 -9.81 14.16 -14.36
N ARG A 143 -9.91 14.17 -15.70
CA ARG A 143 -10.72 15.15 -16.43
C ARG A 143 -12.21 14.99 -16.18
N ASP A 144 -12.68 13.76 -16.07
CA ASP A 144 -14.10 13.44 -15.95
C ASP A 144 -14.61 13.57 -14.50
N THR A 145 -13.75 13.44 -13.48
CA THR A 145 -14.11 13.56 -12.06
C THR A 145 -13.64 14.84 -11.38
N GLY A 146 -12.54 15.43 -11.83
CA GLY A 146 -11.82 16.46 -11.07
C GLY A 146 -11.19 15.95 -9.77
N ARG A 147 -11.14 14.64 -9.56
CA ARG A 147 -10.64 13.97 -8.35
C ARG A 147 -9.44 13.09 -8.66
N ARG A 148 -8.66 12.75 -7.63
CA ARG A 148 -7.53 11.83 -7.68
C ARG A 148 -8.00 10.47 -8.24
N PRO A 149 -7.48 10.05 -9.39
CA PRO A 149 -7.90 8.78 -10.00
C PRO A 149 -7.37 7.58 -9.22
N PHE A 150 -8.16 6.52 -9.17
CA PHE A 150 -7.65 5.18 -8.90
C PHE A 150 -7.60 4.38 -10.20
N VAL A 151 -6.38 4.07 -10.64
CA VAL A 151 -6.11 3.16 -11.77
C VAL A 151 -5.28 1.99 -11.25
N LEU A 152 -5.65 0.77 -11.60
CA LEU A 152 -4.88 -0.44 -11.36
C LEU A 152 -4.48 -1.03 -12.71
N SER A 153 -3.19 -1.21 -12.99
CA SER A 153 -2.68 -1.70 -14.28
C SER A 153 -1.88 -2.97 -14.12
N ARG A 154 -2.00 -3.91 -15.08
CA ARG A 154 -1.19 -5.13 -15.10
C ARG A 154 0.20 -4.85 -15.66
N SER A 155 0.28 -4.49 -16.93
CA SER A 155 1.54 -4.13 -17.57
C SER A 155 2.03 -2.77 -17.08
N THR A 156 3.35 -2.67 -16.89
CA THR A 156 4.02 -1.47 -16.38
C THR A 156 5.37 -1.29 -17.05
N PHE A 157 5.86 -0.05 -17.07
CA PHE A 157 7.21 0.32 -17.47
C PHE A 157 7.75 1.39 -16.51
N VAL A 158 9.01 1.79 -16.67
CA VAL A 158 9.62 2.86 -15.85
C VAL A 158 8.76 4.12 -15.92
N GLY A 159 8.31 4.59 -14.74
CA GLY A 159 7.43 5.75 -14.61
C GLY A 159 5.93 5.44 -14.50
N SER A 160 5.50 4.18 -14.63
CA SER A 160 4.08 3.80 -14.46
C SER A 160 3.49 4.21 -13.11
N GLY A 161 4.28 4.19 -12.03
CA GLY A 161 3.84 4.60 -10.69
C GLY A 161 3.30 6.03 -10.58
N ARG A 162 3.61 6.89 -11.56
CA ARG A 162 3.02 8.24 -11.67
C ARG A 162 1.53 8.22 -12.00
N TYR A 163 1.04 7.15 -12.63
CA TYR A 163 -0.30 7.09 -13.22
C TYR A 163 -1.18 5.98 -12.65
N THR A 164 -0.60 4.94 -12.04
CA THR A 164 -1.36 3.74 -11.68
C THR A 164 -0.75 3.01 -10.48
N ALA A 165 -1.62 2.35 -9.72
CA ALA A 165 -1.27 1.23 -8.87
C ALA A 165 -0.97 -0.02 -9.71
N HIS A 166 -0.40 -1.05 -9.07
CA HIS A 166 -0.14 -2.36 -9.67
C HIS A 166 -0.52 -3.49 -8.71
N TRP A 167 -0.69 -4.71 -9.21
CA TRP A 167 -0.80 -5.92 -8.42
C TRP A 167 0.05 -7.02 -9.06
N THR A 168 0.47 -8.03 -8.30
CA THR A 168 1.44 -9.05 -8.77
C THR A 168 0.97 -9.93 -9.94
N GLY A 169 -0.23 -9.73 -10.47
CA GLY A 169 -0.82 -10.57 -11.49
C GLY A 169 -1.40 -11.87 -10.93
N ASP A 170 -1.59 -12.83 -11.83
CA ASP A 170 -2.29 -14.09 -11.61
C ASP A 170 -1.43 -15.08 -10.80
N ASN A 171 -1.24 -14.79 -9.51
CA ASN A 171 -0.56 -15.68 -8.57
C ASN A 171 -1.38 -16.96 -8.29
N ALA A 172 -0.81 -17.92 -7.57
CA ALA A 172 -1.49 -19.16 -7.18
C ALA A 172 -1.78 -19.22 -5.67
N ALA A 173 -2.80 -20.00 -5.29
CA ALA A 173 -3.15 -20.31 -3.91
C ALA A 173 -2.14 -21.30 -3.29
N THR A 174 -0.87 -20.87 -3.17
CA THR A 174 0.21 -21.66 -2.57
C THR A 174 0.98 -20.86 -1.52
N TRP A 175 1.63 -21.55 -0.59
CA TRP A 175 2.54 -20.94 0.39
C TRP A 175 3.77 -20.30 -0.27
N GLY A 176 4.20 -20.83 -1.42
CA GLY A 176 5.27 -20.23 -2.22
C GLY A 176 4.90 -18.83 -2.70
N ASP A 177 3.71 -18.69 -3.30
CA ASP A 177 3.17 -17.41 -3.78
C ASP A 177 2.88 -16.43 -2.63
N LEU A 178 2.41 -16.92 -1.48
CA LEU A 178 2.31 -16.13 -0.25
C LEU A 178 3.67 -15.50 0.09
N ARG A 179 4.75 -16.27 0.09
CA ARG A 179 6.12 -15.76 0.33
C ARG A 179 6.58 -14.82 -0.78
N TYR A 180 6.40 -15.20 -2.05
CA TYR A 180 6.88 -14.40 -3.20
C TYR A 180 6.24 -13.02 -3.28
N SER A 181 5.03 -12.86 -2.75
CA SER A 181 4.35 -11.57 -2.68
C SER A 181 5.17 -10.48 -1.97
N ILE A 182 5.98 -10.84 -0.95
CA ILE A 182 6.82 -9.90 -0.20
C ILE A 182 7.92 -9.37 -1.12
N ASN A 183 8.65 -10.26 -1.79
CA ASN A 183 9.76 -9.89 -2.67
C ASN A 183 9.29 -9.03 -3.84
N THR A 184 8.14 -9.37 -4.44
CA THR A 184 7.56 -8.58 -5.51
C THR A 184 7.10 -7.21 -5.00
N MET A 185 6.43 -7.14 -3.85
CA MET A 185 6.02 -5.87 -3.23
C MET A 185 7.22 -4.95 -2.97
N LEU A 186 8.30 -5.47 -2.41
CA LEU A 186 9.52 -4.71 -2.14
C LEU A 186 10.17 -4.21 -3.44
N SER A 187 10.21 -5.06 -4.47
CA SER A 187 10.76 -4.70 -5.79
C SER A 187 9.98 -3.55 -6.43
N PHE A 188 8.64 -3.60 -6.43
CA PHE A 188 7.81 -2.51 -6.95
C PHE A 188 7.90 -1.23 -6.14
N GLY A 189 8.20 -1.33 -4.84
CA GLY A 189 8.67 -0.20 -4.05
C GLY A 189 9.87 0.49 -4.70
N LEU A 190 10.93 -0.27 -5.01
CA LEU A 190 12.13 0.24 -5.69
C LEU A 190 11.86 0.77 -7.10
N PHE A 191 10.86 0.22 -7.79
CA PHE A 191 10.44 0.68 -9.12
C PHE A 191 9.62 1.98 -9.09
N GLY A 192 9.43 2.59 -7.91
CA GLY A 192 8.65 3.82 -7.76
C GLY A 192 7.14 3.58 -7.92
N MET A 193 6.66 2.37 -7.62
CA MET A 193 5.25 1.97 -7.67
C MET A 193 4.77 1.52 -6.28
N PRO A 194 4.63 2.45 -5.32
CA PRO A 194 4.43 2.11 -3.91
C PRO A 194 3.04 1.54 -3.60
N MET A 195 2.05 1.73 -4.49
CA MET A 195 0.70 1.19 -4.34
C MET A 195 0.61 -0.19 -5.02
N ILE A 196 1.13 -1.20 -4.33
CA ILE A 196 1.30 -2.58 -4.81
C ILE A 196 0.71 -3.59 -3.81
N GLY A 197 0.29 -4.75 -4.30
CA GLY A 197 -0.06 -5.92 -3.49
C GLY A 197 -0.30 -7.16 -4.34
N ALA A 198 -0.53 -8.29 -3.69
CA ALA A 198 -0.88 -9.55 -4.35
C ALA A 198 -2.35 -9.91 -4.10
N ASP A 199 -2.93 -10.75 -4.97
CA ASP A 199 -4.27 -11.27 -4.77
C ASP A 199 -4.28 -12.18 -3.53
N ILE A 200 -4.98 -11.73 -2.48
CA ILE A 200 -5.02 -12.37 -1.17
C ILE A 200 -5.74 -13.71 -1.30
N CYS A 201 -5.21 -14.74 -0.63
CA CYS A 201 -5.61 -16.14 -0.75
C CYS A 201 -5.29 -16.78 -2.13
N GLY A 202 -4.60 -16.06 -3.01
CA GLY A 202 -4.17 -16.52 -4.34
C GLY A 202 -5.27 -16.42 -5.39
N PHE A 203 -4.90 -16.19 -6.65
CA PHE A 203 -5.85 -16.08 -7.76
C PHE A 203 -6.18 -17.45 -8.37
N ASN A 204 -5.14 -18.21 -8.74
CA ASN A 204 -5.25 -19.53 -9.36
C ASN A 204 -5.29 -20.67 -8.32
N GLY A 205 -6.07 -21.72 -8.62
CA GLY A 205 -6.19 -22.89 -7.76
C GLY A 205 -7.03 -22.66 -6.50
N ASP A 206 -7.38 -23.75 -5.82
CA ASP A 206 -8.22 -23.71 -4.62
C ASP A 206 -7.38 -23.41 -3.38
N THR A 207 -7.75 -22.35 -2.64
CA THR A 207 -7.13 -22.04 -1.35
C THR A 207 -7.61 -22.98 -0.25
N THR A 208 -6.85 -23.07 0.84
CA THR A 208 -7.28 -23.69 2.10
C THR A 208 -7.64 -22.62 3.13
N GLU A 209 -8.38 -23.02 4.16
CA GLU A 209 -8.72 -22.15 5.30
C GLU A 209 -7.47 -21.59 5.98
N GLU A 210 -6.46 -22.44 6.23
CA GLU A 210 -5.20 -22.02 6.87
C GLU A 210 -4.43 -21.04 6.00
N LEU A 211 -4.24 -21.37 4.71
CA LEU A 211 -3.52 -20.50 3.78
C LEU A 211 -4.21 -19.14 3.68
N CYS A 212 -5.54 -19.13 3.52
CA CYS A 212 -6.29 -17.88 3.41
C CYS A 212 -6.26 -17.08 4.72
N GLY A 213 -6.29 -17.75 5.87
CA GLY A 213 -6.12 -17.14 7.20
C GLY A 213 -4.76 -16.46 7.37
N ARG A 214 -3.66 -17.12 6.98
CA ARG A 214 -2.32 -16.52 6.99
C ARG A 214 -2.16 -15.43 5.92
N TRP A 215 -2.78 -15.61 4.76
CA TRP A 215 -2.68 -14.61 3.68
C TRP A 215 -3.41 -13.32 4.04
N ILE A 216 -4.59 -13.35 4.65
CA ILE A 216 -5.23 -12.11 5.08
C ILE A 216 -4.46 -11.41 6.20
N GLN A 217 -3.79 -12.17 7.07
CA GLN A 217 -2.91 -11.59 8.10
C GLN A 217 -1.76 -10.80 7.45
N LEU A 218 -1.11 -11.34 6.41
CA LEU A 218 -0.07 -10.64 5.66
C LEU A 218 -0.65 -9.51 4.78
N GLY A 219 -1.65 -9.83 3.97
CA GLY A 219 -2.22 -8.97 2.93
C GLY A 219 -2.91 -7.72 3.46
N ALA A 220 -3.40 -7.75 4.71
CA ALA A 220 -3.86 -6.55 5.41
C ALA A 220 -2.76 -5.46 5.54
N PHE A 221 -1.49 -5.81 5.36
CA PHE A 221 -0.37 -4.87 5.42
C PHE A 221 0.25 -4.57 4.04
N TYR A 222 -0.30 -5.07 2.93
CA TYR A 222 0.07 -4.59 1.60
C TYR A 222 -0.40 -3.14 1.41
N PRO A 223 0.37 -2.27 0.72
CA PRO A 223 -0.13 -0.95 0.32
C PRO A 223 -1.48 -1.04 -0.41
N PHE A 224 -1.60 -1.93 -1.40
CA PHE A 224 -2.86 -2.30 -2.04
C PHE A 224 -3.33 -3.68 -1.55
N SER A 225 -4.47 -3.74 -0.86
CA SER A 225 -4.99 -4.96 -0.23
C SER A 225 -6.31 -5.39 -0.88
N ARG A 226 -6.29 -6.49 -1.67
CA ARG A 226 -7.45 -7.03 -2.39
C ARG A 226 -7.49 -8.56 -2.29
N ASP A 227 -8.67 -9.11 -1.98
CA ASP A 227 -9.02 -10.52 -2.18
C ASP A 227 -9.61 -10.68 -3.59
N HIS A 228 -9.05 -11.59 -4.39
CA HIS A 228 -9.44 -11.82 -5.77
C HIS A 228 -9.14 -13.26 -6.21
N SER A 229 -9.98 -13.83 -7.09
CA SER A 229 -9.87 -15.23 -7.50
C SER A 229 -10.34 -15.47 -8.94
N ALA A 230 -9.83 -16.55 -9.54
CA ALA A 230 -10.28 -17.03 -10.82
C ALA A 230 -11.69 -17.67 -10.73
N ILE A 231 -12.49 -17.53 -11.80
CA ILE A 231 -13.91 -17.93 -11.85
C ILE A 231 -14.17 -19.42 -11.60
N PHE A 232 -13.20 -20.30 -11.88
CA PHE A 232 -13.33 -21.76 -11.75
C PHE A 232 -12.64 -22.34 -10.51
N THR A 233 -12.52 -21.54 -9.46
CA THR A 233 -11.95 -21.95 -8.17
C THR A 233 -12.98 -21.84 -7.05
N VAL A 234 -12.69 -22.45 -5.90
CA VAL A 234 -13.52 -22.27 -4.70
C VAL A 234 -13.63 -20.80 -4.31
N ARG A 235 -14.82 -20.45 -3.81
CA ARG A 235 -15.10 -19.15 -3.19
C ARG A 235 -14.18 -18.97 -1.98
N ARG A 236 -13.69 -17.75 -1.77
CA ARG A 236 -12.67 -17.45 -0.76
C ARG A 236 -12.88 -16.15 -0.01
N GLU A 237 -14.04 -15.53 -0.17
CA GLU A 237 -14.40 -14.32 0.56
C GLU A 237 -14.18 -14.54 2.07
N LEU A 238 -13.54 -13.58 2.73
CA LEU A 238 -13.01 -13.71 4.10
C LEU A 238 -14.04 -14.09 5.18
N TYR A 239 -15.34 -13.96 4.89
CA TYR A 239 -16.42 -14.35 5.81
C TYR A 239 -16.79 -15.84 5.75
N LEU A 240 -16.30 -16.60 4.77
CA LEU A 240 -16.71 -18.00 4.55
C LEU A 240 -16.23 -18.93 5.66
N TRP A 241 -15.04 -18.69 6.21
CA TRP A 241 -14.50 -19.45 7.33
C TRP A 241 -14.46 -18.59 8.61
N PRO A 242 -15.00 -19.07 9.74
CA PRO A 242 -14.96 -18.32 11.00
C PRO A 242 -13.54 -17.93 11.45
N SER A 243 -12.55 -18.80 11.22
CA SER A 243 -11.14 -18.56 11.58
C SER A 243 -10.48 -17.47 10.70
N VAL A 244 -10.76 -17.49 9.39
CA VAL A 244 -10.31 -16.48 8.43
C VAL A 244 -11.00 -15.15 8.75
N ALA A 245 -12.29 -15.16 9.05
CA ALA A 245 -13.02 -13.95 9.42
C ALA A 245 -12.48 -13.32 10.73
N ALA A 246 -12.07 -14.14 11.70
CA ALA A 246 -11.43 -13.68 12.93
C ALA A 246 -10.06 -13.03 12.64
N SER A 247 -9.21 -13.72 11.86
CA SER A 247 -7.93 -13.20 11.39
C SER A 247 -8.09 -11.88 10.64
N ALA A 248 -9.06 -11.82 9.72
CA ALA A 248 -9.38 -10.65 8.91
C ALA A 248 -9.80 -9.46 9.77
N ARG A 249 -10.73 -9.66 10.72
CA ARG A 249 -11.16 -8.58 11.63
C ARG A 249 -9.99 -8.02 12.45
N LYS A 250 -9.07 -8.88 12.90
CA LYS A 250 -7.90 -8.47 13.69
C LYS A 250 -6.90 -7.69 12.84
N ALA A 251 -6.49 -8.26 11.71
CA ALA A 251 -5.48 -7.67 10.83
C ALA A 251 -5.99 -6.41 10.11
N LEU A 252 -7.19 -6.45 9.52
CA LEU A 252 -7.81 -5.27 8.91
C LEU A 252 -8.20 -4.24 9.97
N GLY A 253 -8.55 -4.66 11.18
CA GLY A 253 -8.77 -3.77 12.31
C GLY A 253 -7.56 -2.87 12.57
N LEU A 254 -6.38 -3.48 12.69
CA LEU A 254 -5.11 -2.75 12.85
C LEU A 254 -4.75 -1.93 11.60
N ARG A 255 -4.93 -2.48 10.38
CA ARG A 255 -4.75 -1.71 9.13
C ARG A 255 -5.56 -0.42 9.15
N TYR A 256 -6.82 -0.49 9.53
CA TYR A 256 -7.73 0.67 9.54
C TYR A 256 -7.34 1.70 10.60
N GLN A 257 -6.78 1.27 11.73
CA GLN A 257 -6.18 2.20 12.71
C GLN A 257 -4.94 2.91 12.15
N LEU A 258 -4.14 2.19 11.35
CA LEU A 258 -2.92 2.69 10.70
C LEU A 258 -3.19 3.49 9.41
N LEU A 259 -4.44 3.70 8.98
CA LEU A 259 -4.71 4.44 7.74
C LEU A 259 -4.08 5.85 7.69
N PRO A 260 -4.07 6.65 8.77
CA PRO A 260 -3.35 7.93 8.75
C PRO A 260 -1.84 7.77 8.52
N TYR A 261 -1.24 6.71 9.07
CA TYR A 261 0.16 6.36 8.84
C TYR A 261 0.39 5.92 7.39
N PHE A 262 -0.38 4.97 6.86
CA PHE A 262 -0.31 4.57 5.45
C PHE A 262 -0.46 5.74 4.49
N TYR A 263 -1.37 6.66 4.80
CA TYR A 263 -1.63 7.84 3.98
C TYR A 263 -0.49 8.86 4.04
N THR A 264 0.14 9.00 5.22
CA THR A 264 1.36 9.81 5.38
C THR A 264 2.55 9.18 4.63
N LEU A 265 2.67 7.86 4.63
CA LEU A 265 3.68 7.15 3.82
C LEU A 265 3.42 7.30 2.32
N MET A 266 2.15 7.39 1.89
CA MET A 266 1.82 7.71 0.51
C MET A 266 2.32 9.12 0.16
N TYR A 267 2.09 10.10 1.03
CA TYR A 267 2.62 11.45 0.85
C TYR A 267 4.17 11.48 0.81
N GLU A 268 4.85 10.73 1.69
CA GLU A 268 6.31 10.55 1.64
C GLU A 268 6.76 9.97 0.30
N ALA A 269 6.08 8.93 -0.19
CA ALA A 269 6.36 8.31 -1.48
C ALA A 269 6.13 9.28 -2.65
N HIS A 270 5.07 10.08 -2.60
CA HIS A 270 4.75 11.09 -3.62
C HIS A 270 5.82 12.19 -3.71
N THR A 271 6.35 12.62 -2.57
CA THR A 271 7.27 13.78 -2.49
C THR A 271 8.74 13.41 -2.55
N THR A 272 9.12 12.18 -2.17
CA THR A 272 10.52 11.74 -2.06
C THR A 272 10.86 10.49 -2.87
N GLY A 273 9.86 9.71 -3.28
CA GLY A 273 10.04 8.40 -3.89
C GLY A 273 10.28 7.24 -2.90
N ALA A 274 10.29 7.50 -1.59
CA ALA A 274 10.46 6.44 -0.60
C ALA A 274 9.28 5.44 -0.60
N PRO A 275 9.50 4.12 -0.65
CA PRO A 275 8.40 3.15 -0.72
C PRO A 275 7.57 3.11 0.57
N ILE A 276 6.26 2.81 0.45
CA ILE A 276 5.38 2.56 1.60
C ILE A 276 5.82 1.28 2.32
N ALA A 277 5.83 0.15 1.61
CA ALA A 277 6.45 -1.08 2.07
C ALA A 277 7.90 -1.12 1.60
N ARG A 278 8.87 -1.19 2.52
CA ARG A 278 10.30 -1.10 2.22
C ARG A 278 11.12 -2.23 2.85
N PRO A 279 12.24 -2.64 2.22
CA PRO A 279 13.17 -3.59 2.82
C PRO A 279 13.74 -3.08 4.14
N LEU A 280 14.14 -3.97 5.05
CA LEU A 280 14.68 -3.57 6.35
C LEU A 280 15.93 -2.68 6.21
N PHE A 281 16.78 -2.95 5.21
CA PHE A 281 17.99 -2.18 4.95
C PHE A 281 17.74 -0.70 4.60
N PHE A 282 16.50 -0.29 4.29
CA PHE A 282 16.17 1.14 4.11
C PHE A 282 16.29 1.92 5.41
N SER A 283 15.90 1.31 6.53
CA SER A 283 16.03 1.92 7.87
C SER A 283 17.34 1.53 8.56
N TYR A 284 17.92 0.39 8.18
CA TYR A 284 19.09 -0.19 8.83
C TYR A 284 20.21 -0.52 7.82
N PRO A 285 20.68 0.46 7.02
CA PRO A 285 21.64 0.20 5.94
C PRO A 285 23.04 -0.20 6.43
N HIS A 286 23.35 -0.02 7.72
CA HIS A 286 24.63 -0.43 8.30
C HIS A 286 24.59 -1.85 8.89
N ASP A 287 23.41 -2.47 8.93
CA ASP A 287 23.22 -3.82 9.39
C ASP A 287 23.16 -4.77 8.19
N VAL A 288 24.31 -5.37 7.85
CA VAL A 288 24.47 -6.22 6.66
C VAL A 288 23.57 -7.45 6.66
N ALA A 289 23.09 -7.91 7.83
CA ALA A 289 22.17 -9.03 7.90
C ALA A 289 20.80 -8.68 7.28
N THR A 290 20.43 -7.40 7.28
CA THR A 290 19.15 -6.93 6.70
C THR A 290 19.10 -6.99 5.18
N TYR A 291 20.24 -7.17 4.50
CA TYR A 291 20.31 -7.16 3.04
C TYR A 291 19.65 -8.39 2.41
N GLY A 292 19.70 -9.52 3.11
CA GLY A 292 19.11 -10.79 2.69
C GLY A 292 17.73 -11.09 3.28
N VAL A 293 17.15 -10.16 4.05
CA VAL A 293 15.83 -10.39 4.68
C VAL A 293 14.73 -10.24 3.62
N ASP A 294 14.08 -11.35 3.32
CA ASP A 294 13.10 -11.46 2.23
C ASP A 294 11.74 -12.03 2.71
N ARG A 295 11.63 -12.33 4.02
CA ARG A 295 10.42 -12.85 4.69
C ARG A 295 9.76 -11.84 5.65
N GLN A 296 10.32 -10.64 5.75
CA GLN A 296 9.82 -9.54 6.58
C GLN A 296 9.91 -8.24 5.78
N PHE A 297 9.13 -7.24 6.17
CA PHE A 297 9.22 -5.91 5.57
C PHE A 297 8.84 -4.83 6.59
N LEU A 298 9.28 -3.60 6.31
CA LEU A 298 8.85 -2.42 7.04
C LEU A 298 7.72 -1.71 6.29
N LEU A 299 6.75 -1.20 7.04
CA LEU A 299 5.89 -0.11 6.60
C LEU A 299 6.51 1.20 7.10
N GLY A 300 6.93 2.03 6.16
CA GLY A 300 7.69 3.24 6.45
C GLY A 300 8.99 2.92 7.17
N ARG A 301 9.38 3.77 8.12
CA ARG A 301 10.68 3.65 8.79
C ARG A 301 10.68 2.67 9.96
N GLY A 302 9.54 2.42 10.58
CA GLY A 302 9.51 1.87 11.95
C GLY A 302 8.46 0.82 12.25
N VAL A 303 7.66 0.33 11.28
CA VAL A 303 6.66 -0.72 11.55
C VAL A 303 7.05 -2.01 10.85
N LEU A 304 7.51 -3.02 11.60
CA LEU A 304 7.97 -4.32 11.11
C LEU A 304 6.85 -5.34 11.09
N VAL A 305 6.64 -5.99 9.94
CA VAL A 305 5.68 -7.08 9.74
C VAL A 305 6.45 -8.39 9.57
N SER A 306 6.14 -9.39 10.40
CA SER A 306 6.78 -10.71 10.44
C SER A 306 5.73 -11.83 10.32
N PRO A 307 5.31 -12.19 9.10
CA PRO A 307 4.25 -13.17 8.84
C PRO A 307 4.72 -14.62 9.00
N VAL A 308 3.77 -15.52 9.28
CA VAL A 308 3.96 -16.96 9.09
C VAL A 308 3.78 -17.29 7.61
N LEU A 309 4.73 -18.04 7.04
CA LEU A 309 4.81 -18.34 5.61
C LEU A 309 4.90 -19.83 5.30
N GLU A 310 4.70 -20.69 6.30
CA GLU A 310 4.77 -22.15 6.16
C GLU A 310 3.53 -22.79 6.82
N PRO A 311 3.00 -23.89 6.26
CA PRO A 311 1.83 -24.58 6.82
C PRO A 311 2.10 -25.19 8.19
N GLY A 312 1.09 -25.18 9.06
CA GLY A 312 1.11 -25.74 10.41
C GLY A 312 1.93 -24.94 11.43
N ALA A 313 2.62 -23.87 11.01
CA ALA A 313 3.50 -23.12 11.90
C ALA A 313 2.70 -22.25 12.90
N THR A 314 3.07 -22.37 14.18
CA THR A 314 2.52 -21.59 15.31
C THR A 314 3.54 -20.63 15.91
N THR A 315 4.74 -20.57 15.33
CA THR A 315 5.81 -19.63 15.65
C THR A 315 6.44 -19.10 14.36
N VAL A 316 7.12 -17.97 14.44
CA VAL A 316 7.94 -17.43 13.36
C VAL A 316 9.30 -17.05 13.90
N ASP A 317 10.37 -17.46 13.21
CA ASP A 317 11.72 -16.97 13.47
C ASP A 317 11.92 -15.67 12.68
N ALA A 318 12.05 -14.55 13.39
CA ALA A 318 12.04 -13.22 12.81
C ALA A 318 13.32 -12.46 13.19
N TYR A 319 13.96 -11.82 12.21
CA TYR A 319 15.10 -10.94 12.45
C TYR A 319 14.62 -9.59 13.02
N PHE A 320 15.22 -9.17 14.12
CA PHE A 320 15.03 -7.85 14.71
C PHE A 320 16.34 -7.08 14.67
N PRO A 321 16.41 -5.95 13.93
CA PRO A 321 17.51 -5.01 14.05
C PRO A 321 17.66 -4.50 15.48
N ALA A 322 18.87 -4.06 15.83
CA ALA A 322 19.19 -3.54 17.17
C ALA A 322 18.21 -2.45 17.63
N GLY A 323 17.84 -2.48 18.90
CA GLY A 323 16.93 -1.53 19.53
C GLY A 323 15.76 -2.22 20.22
N ARG A 324 14.68 -1.45 20.40
CA ARG A 324 13.44 -1.92 21.05
C ARG A 324 12.30 -1.95 20.06
N TRP A 325 11.51 -2.99 20.12
CA TRP A 325 10.38 -3.24 19.23
C TRP A 325 9.16 -3.63 20.04
N PHE A 326 8.06 -2.91 19.88
CA PHE A 326 6.85 -3.07 20.68
C PHE A 326 5.73 -3.64 19.80
N SER A 327 5.05 -4.69 20.26
CA SER A 327 3.93 -5.26 19.49
C SER A 327 2.78 -4.26 19.38
N LEU A 328 2.20 -4.11 18.18
CA LEU A 328 1.02 -3.26 17.94
C LEU A 328 -0.30 -3.95 18.33
N TYR A 329 -0.29 -5.25 18.63
CA TYR A 329 -1.46 -5.97 19.16
C TYR A 329 -1.48 -6.01 20.67
N ASP A 330 -0.31 -6.07 21.30
CA ASP A 330 -0.15 -6.03 22.75
C ASP A 330 1.09 -5.19 23.11
N HIS A 331 0.84 -3.95 23.52
CA HIS A 331 1.88 -2.97 23.80
C HIS A 331 2.80 -3.37 24.97
N SER A 332 2.41 -4.37 25.78
CA SER A 332 3.25 -4.89 26.86
C SER A 332 4.34 -5.85 26.36
N LEU A 333 4.17 -6.43 25.16
CA LEU A 333 5.14 -7.32 24.55
C LEU A 333 6.21 -6.52 23.82
N THR A 334 7.46 -6.71 24.24
CA THR A 334 8.62 -6.00 23.71
C THR A 334 9.73 -6.98 23.35
N VAL A 335 10.35 -6.79 22.19
CA VAL A 335 11.62 -7.40 21.81
C VAL A 335 12.69 -6.33 21.94
N ALA A 336 13.75 -6.59 22.71
CA ALA A 336 14.84 -5.65 22.90
C ALA A 336 16.17 -6.35 22.67
N THR A 337 16.91 -5.89 21.66
CA THR A 337 18.14 -6.52 21.18
C THR A 337 19.25 -5.46 21.17
N LYS A 338 20.44 -5.79 21.66
CA LYS A 338 21.60 -4.87 21.64
C LYS A 338 22.27 -4.84 20.26
N THR A 339 22.17 -5.95 19.55
CA THR A 339 22.64 -6.18 18.19
C THR A 339 21.49 -6.80 17.41
N GLY A 340 21.53 -6.74 16.09
CA GLY A 340 20.49 -7.41 15.30
C GLY A 340 20.57 -8.93 15.48
N GLU A 341 19.43 -9.58 15.76
CA GLU A 341 19.36 -11.01 16.04
C GLU A 341 18.02 -11.63 15.62
N HIS A 342 18.00 -12.95 15.47
CA HIS A 342 16.80 -13.74 15.21
C HIS A 342 16.07 -14.06 16.53
N VAL A 343 14.76 -13.87 16.55
CA VAL A 343 13.90 -14.14 17.71
C VAL A 343 12.70 -14.98 17.28
N THR A 344 12.50 -16.10 17.96
CA THR A 344 11.32 -16.95 17.77
C THR A 344 10.11 -16.35 18.48
N LEU A 345 9.13 -15.89 17.71
CA LEU A 345 7.90 -15.28 18.20
C LEU A 345 6.74 -16.29 18.18
N PRO A 346 5.85 -16.28 19.20
CA PRO A 346 4.54 -16.90 19.08
C PRO A 346 3.78 -16.30 17.90
N ALA A 347 3.15 -17.15 17.10
CA ALA A 347 2.35 -16.76 15.95
C ALA A 347 1.04 -17.59 15.92
N PRO A 348 0.10 -17.31 16.84
CA PRO A 348 -1.17 -18.03 16.89
C PRO A 348 -1.91 -17.93 15.57
N ALA A 349 -2.82 -18.87 15.32
CA ALA A 349 -3.45 -19.07 14.01
C ALA A 349 -4.17 -17.82 13.46
N ASP A 350 -4.55 -16.86 14.31
CA ASP A 350 -5.31 -15.66 13.97
C ASP A 350 -4.50 -14.36 13.91
N THR A 351 -3.18 -14.40 14.14
CA THR A 351 -2.36 -13.20 14.37
C THR A 351 -1.03 -13.24 13.64
N VAL A 352 -0.73 -12.17 12.88
CA VAL A 352 0.62 -11.85 12.40
C VAL A 352 1.37 -11.01 13.42
N ASN A 353 2.69 -11.19 13.52
CA ASN A 353 3.54 -10.34 14.34
C ASN A 353 3.77 -8.98 13.66
N VAL A 354 3.35 -7.90 14.31
CA VAL A 354 3.55 -6.52 13.85
C VAL A 354 4.11 -5.70 15.00
N HIS A 355 5.30 -5.13 14.81
CA HIS A 355 6.03 -4.39 15.83
C HIS A 355 6.36 -2.98 15.37
N VAL A 356 6.39 -2.03 16.29
CA VAL A 356 6.90 -0.67 16.05
C VAL A 356 8.26 -0.49 16.73
N ALA A 357 9.22 0.09 16.00
CA ALA A 357 10.54 0.43 16.52
C ALA A 357 10.46 1.60 17.50
N GLY A 358 11.22 1.52 18.59
CA GLY A 358 11.54 2.67 19.42
C GLY A 358 12.15 3.80 18.59
N GLY A 359 11.79 5.04 18.89
CA GLY A 359 12.10 6.21 18.08
C GLY A 359 10.94 6.66 17.19
N THR A 360 9.81 5.96 17.20
CA THR A 360 8.69 6.19 16.28
C THR A 360 7.44 6.72 16.99
N ILE A 361 6.80 7.74 16.41
CA ILE A 361 5.46 8.20 16.76
C ILE A 361 4.50 7.83 15.61
N LEU A 362 3.45 7.08 15.91
CA LEU A 362 2.42 6.70 14.95
C LEU A 362 1.12 7.49 15.20
N PRO A 363 0.63 8.26 14.22
CA PRO A 363 -0.74 8.76 14.25
C PRO A 363 -1.70 7.65 13.85
N LEU A 364 -2.65 7.36 14.74
CA LEU A 364 -3.68 6.33 14.56
C LEU A 364 -5.06 6.97 14.62
N GLN A 365 -6.04 6.32 14.00
CA GLN A 365 -7.47 6.59 14.20
C GLN A 365 -8.16 5.33 14.74
N GLN A 366 -9.44 5.45 15.12
CA GLN A 366 -10.22 4.25 15.44
C GLN A 366 -10.58 3.50 14.15
N SER A 367 -10.57 2.18 14.24
CA SER A 367 -11.01 1.32 13.13
C SER A 367 -12.50 1.52 12.87
N ALA A 368 -12.90 1.40 11.61
CA ALA A 368 -14.30 1.43 11.18
C ALA A 368 -14.47 0.55 9.94
N LEU A 369 -15.72 0.26 9.56
CA LEU A 369 -16.02 -0.57 8.38
C LEU A 369 -15.68 0.12 7.04
N THR A 370 -15.50 1.44 7.02
CA THR A 370 -15.14 2.20 5.82
C THR A 370 -14.15 3.31 6.16
N THR A 371 -13.32 3.70 5.19
CA THR A 371 -12.35 4.80 5.34
C THR A 371 -13.05 6.13 5.64
N SER A 372 -14.20 6.38 4.99
CA SER A 372 -15.03 7.58 5.23
C SER A 372 -15.55 7.69 6.67
N ARG A 373 -15.78 6.55 7.35
CA ARG A 373 -16.12 6.52 8.78
C ARG A 373 -14.86 6.64 9.64
N ALA A 374 -13.80 5.90 9.34
CA ALA A 374 -12.54 5.93 10.09
C ALA A 374 -11.97 7.35 10.18
N ARG A 375 -11.98 8.10 9.06
CA ARG A 375 -11.51 9.49 8.96
C ARG A 375 -12.25 10.49 9.86
N ARG A 376 -13.45 10.14 10.36
CA ARG A 376 -14.24 10.99 11.27
C ARG A 376 -13.98 10.69 12.75
N THR A 377 -13.20 9.67 13.06
CA THR A 377 -12.87 9.30 14.43
C THR A 377 -11.72 10.15 14.96
N ALA A 378 -11.62 10.26 16.29
CA ALA A 378 -10.52 10.98 16.91
C ALA A 378 -9.17 10.26 16.67
N PHE A 379 -8.10 11.05 16.66
CA PHE A 379 -6.75 10.53 16.57
C PHE A 379 -6.26 10.02 17.93
N HIS A 380 -5.40 9.00 17.88
CA HIS A 380 -4.56 8.58 18.98
C HIS A 380 -3.09 8.64 18.54
N LEU A 381 -2.20 9.16 19.36
CA LEU A 381 -0.76 9.03 19.12
C LEU A 381 -0.20 7.84 19.90
N LEU A 382 0.56 7.00 19.22
CA LEU A 382 1.34 5.94 19.83
C LEU A 382 2.81 6.32 19.74
N VAL A 383 3.46 6.51 20.89
CA VAL A 383 4.83 7.00 21.04
C VAL A 383 5.69 5.86 21.57
N ALA A 384 6.50 5.25 20.71
CA ALA A 384 7.46 4.22 21.07
C ALA A 384 8.83 4.87 21.31
N LEU A 385 9.28 4.94 22.56
CA LEU A 385 10.55 5.60 22.90
C LEU A 385 11.75 4.75 22.46
N ALA A 386 12.75 5.38 21.84
CA ALA A 386 14.07 4.79 21.64
C ALA A 386 14.83 4.70 22.98
N GLU A 387 16.00 4.06 23.02
CA GLU A 387 16.78 3.90 24.25
C GLU A 387 17.20 5.23 24.87
N ASP A 388 17.44 6.23 24.04
CA ASP A 388 17.78 7.61 24.43
C ASP A 388 16.57 8.44 24.89
N GLY A 389 15.37 7.83 24.91
CA GLY A 389 14.14 8.50 25.31
C GLY A 389 13.54 9.42 24.25
N THR A 390 13.97 9.31 22.99
CA THR A 390 13.41 10.11 21.88
C THR A 390 12.41 9.33 21.03
N ALA A 391 11.53 10.06 20.35
CA ALA A 391 10.73 9.54 19.24
C ALA A 391 10.28 10.66 18.29
N SER A 392 9.99 10.32 17.04
CA SER A 392 9.48 11.26 16.04
C SER A 392 8.49 10.60 15.07
N GLY A 393 7.66 11.40 14.43
CA GLY A 393 6.75 10.91 13.39
C GLY A 393 5.92 12.04 12.80
N ASP A 394 5.30 11.77 11.65
CA ASP A 394 4.60 12.78 10.86
C ASP A 394 3.14 12.38 10.64
N LEU A 395 2.29 13.38 10.38
CA LEU A 395 0.90 13.21 9.95
C LEU A 395 0.58 14.16 8.81
N PHE A 396 0.29 13.60 7.64
CA PHE A 396 -0.25 14.33 6.49
C PHE A 396 -1.77 14.17 6.41
N LEU A 397 -2.47 15.29 6.18
CA LEU A 397 -3.92 15.36 6.04
C LEU A 397 -4.32 16.21 4.84
N ASP A 398 -5.23 15.70 4.03
CA ASP A 398 -5.96 16.45 3.00
C ASP A 398 -7.39 15.86 2.92
N ASP A 399 -8.19 16.26 1.93
CA ASP A 399 -9.57 15.77 1.75
C ASP A 399 -9.69 14.29 1.35
N GLY A 400 -8.58 13.64 1.00
CA GLY A 400 -8.53 12.25 0.55
C GLY A 400 -8.78 12.05 -0.94
N GLU A 401 -9.18 13.09 -1.68
CA GLU A 401 -9.66 12.95 -3.06
C GLU A 401 -9.19 14.05 -4.03
N SER A 402 -8.60 15.15 -3.56
CA SER A 402 -8.04 16.19 -4.42
C SER A 402 -6.89 15.62 -5.28
N PRO A 403 -6.81 15.99 -6.57
CA PRO A 403 -5.88 15.35 -7.52
C PRO A 403 -4.42 15.27 -7.08
N GLU A 404 -3.88 16.36 -6.53
CA GLU A 404 -2.47 16.49 -6.16
C GLU A 404 -2.33 16.56 -4.63
N MET A 405 -1.53 15.66 -4.05
CA MET A 405 -1.22 15.69 -2.63
C MET A 405 -0.25 16.84 -2.33
N GLY A 406 -0.56 17.68 -1.33
CA GLY A 406 0.28 18.82 -1.01
C GLY A 406 0.25 19.93 -2.07
N GLY A 407 -0.69 19.87 -3.03
CA GLY A 407 -0.87 20.86 -4.08
C GLY A 407 -1.64 22.09 -3.62
N ARG A 408 -2.46 22.66 -4.52
CA ARG A 408 -3.25 23.87 -4.25
C ARG A 408 -4.49 23.65 -3.37
N SER A 409 -4.98 22.42 -3.28
CA SER A 409 -6.10 22.06 -2.40
C SER A 409 -5.70 22.19 -0.93
N ASP A 410 -6.66 22.22 -0.01
CA ASP A 410 -6.32 22.31 1.40
C ASP A 410 -5.63 21.06 1.92
N TRP A 411 -4.51 21.24 2.62
CA TRP A 411 -3.81 20.17 3.32
C TRP A 411 -3.16 20.68 4.62
N SER A 412 -2.79 19.74 5.50
CA SER A 412 -2.03 19.99 6.71
C SER A 412 -0.92 18.97 6.85
N LEU A 413 0.22 19.41 7.37
CA LEU A 413 1.34 18.54 7.75
C LEU A 413 1.74 18.89 9.18
N VAL A 414 1.71 17.88 10.05
CA VAL A 414 2.08 18.01 11.46
C VAL A 414 3.25 17.07 11.72
N ARG A 415 4.30 17.60 12.35
CA ARG A 415 5.43 16.81 12.83
C ARG A 415 5.31 16.64 14.33
N PHE A 416 5.55 15.43 14.81
CA PHE A 416 5.58 15.10 16.22
C PHE A 416 7.00 14.80 16.65
N SER A 417 7.37 15.29 17.82
CA SER A 417 8.62 14.94 18.50
C SER A 417 8.35 14.57 19.95
N CYS A 418 9.19 13.69 20.47
CA CYS A 418 9.16 13.29 21.87
C CYS A 418 10.59 13.24 22.41
N ALA A 419 10.76 13.71 23.65
CA ALA A 419 12.01 13.58 24.38
C ALA A 419 11.75 13.39 25.88
N THR A 420 12.58 12.58 26.51
CA THR A 420 12.66 12.47 27.98
C THR A 420 13.60 13.56 28.52
N GLY A 421 13.07 14.41 29.39
CA GLY A 421 13.82 15.46 30.07
C GLY A 421 14.74 14.93 31.16
N SER A 422 15.69 15.75 31.60
CA SER A 422 16.59 15.43 32.71
C SER A 422 15.87 15.24 34.06
N ASP A 423 14.66 15.80 34.19
CA ASP A 423 13.75 15.61 35.33
C ASP A 423 12.97 14.28 35.26
N GLY A 424 13.23 13.44 34.25
CA GLY A 424 12.52 12.19 34.00
C GLY A 424 11.13 12.36 33.39
N SER A 425 10.70 13.60 33.12
CA SER A 425 9.42 13.86 32.46
C SER A 425 9.50 13.59 30.97
N ILE A 426 8.41 13.10 30.38
CA ILE A 426 8.31 12.83 28.95
C ILE A 426 7.54 13.96 28.30
N LYS A 427 8.09 14.58 27.26
CA LYS A 427 7.45 15.69 26.54
C LYS A 427 7.16 15.29 25.11
N VAL A 428 5.89 15.30 24.72
CA VAL A 428 5.45 15.12 23.34
C VAL A 428 5.04 16.48 22.79
N ARG A 429 5.57 16.88 21.64
CA ARG A 429 5.29 18.17 21.00
C ARG A 429 4.81 17.98 19.58
N SER A 430 3.96 18.89 19.11
CA SER A 430 3.66 19.05 17.68
C SER A 430 4.26 20.35 17.13
N GLU A 431 4.70 20.28 15.87
CA GLU A 431 5.05 21.41 15.02
C GLU A 431 4.08 21.37 13.82
N VAL A 432 3.35 22.46 13.60
CA VAL A 432 2.38 22.55 12.50
C VAL A 432 3.04 23.22 11.31
N VAL A 433 3.53 22.41 10.36
CA VAL A 433 4.32 22.87 9.21
C VAL A 433 3.44 23.59 8.18
N HIS A 434 2.24 23.08 7.94
CA HIS A 434 1.23 23.70 7.09
C HIS A 434 -0.15 23.38 7.63
N ASN A 435 -1.09 24.33 7.55
CA ASN A 435 -2.42 24.13 8.10
C ASN A 435 -3.52 24.94 7.41
N SER A 436 -3.98 24.47 6.26
CA SER A 436 -5.24 24.96 5.68
C SER A 436 -6.39 23.96 5.79
N TYR A 437 -6.09 22.67 5.97
CA TYR A 437 -7.10 21.61 6.04
C TYR A 437 -7.62 21.32 7.45
N ALA A 438 -6.73 21.15 8.42
CA ALA A 438 -7.09 20.81 9.78
C ALA A 438 -7.67 22.02 10.53
N GLN A 439 -7.27 23.24 10.20
CA GLN A 439 -7.78 24.49 10.80
C GLN A 439 -9.30 24.61 10.74
N THR A 440 -9.91 24.18 9.62
CA THR A 440 -11.35 24.28 9.39
C THR A 440 -12.14 23.08 9.94
N ARG A 441 -11.46 22.15 10.62
CA ARG A 441 -12.04 20.89 11.09
C ARG A 441 -11.75 20.68 12.58
N THR A 442 -12.72 20.17 13.32
CA THR A 442 -12.56 19.77 14.73
C THR A 442 -11.89 18.38 14.84
N LEU A 443 -10.73 18.19 14.19
CA LEU A 443 -9.93 16.99 14.34
C LEU A 443 -9.11 17.07 15.62
N VAL A 444 -9.32 16.11 16.52
CA VAL A 444 -8.68 16.09 17.84
C VAL A 444 -7.90 14.80 18.07
N ILE A 445 -6.82 14.92 18.83
CA ILE A 445 -6.09 13.81 19.44
C ILE A 445 -6.68 13.61 20.83
N SER A 446 -7.36 12.48 21.03
CA SER A 446 -8.06 12.17 22.27
C SER A 446 -7.26 11.26 23.21
N LYS A 447 -6.19 10.66 22.71
CA LYS A 447 -5.35 9.70 23.43
C LYS A 447 -3.90 9.77 23.00
N VAL A 448 -2.99 9.65 23.96
CA VAL A 448 -1.57 9.38 23.75
C VAL A 448 -1.19 8.11 24.50
N VAL A 449 -0.46 7.20 23.84
CA VAL A 449 0.09 5.99 24.44
C VAL A 449 1.60 6.07 24.40
N LEU A 450 2.25 6.06 25.56
CA LEU A 450 3.70 6.09 25.70
C LEU A 450 4.20 4.68 26.01
N MET A 451 5.16 4.19 25.24
CA MET A 451 5.77 2.87 25.41
C MET A 451 7.28 2.99 25.60
N GLY A 452 7.85 2.09 26.40
CA GLY A 452 9.29 2.04 26.63
C GLY A 452 9.80 3.07 27.64
N HIS A 453 8.93 3.62 28.49
CA HIS A 453 9.36 4.46 29.61
C HIS A 453 10.18 3.63 30.59
N ARG A 454 11.45 4.01 30.82
CA ARG A 454 12.32 3.32 31.76
C ARG A 454 12.09 3.88 33.15
N SER A 455 11.74 3.00 34.07
CA SER A 455 11.39 3.37 35.42
C SER A 455 11.82 2.30 36.42
N PRO A 456 12.50 2.66 37.53
CA PRO A 456 12.95 1.70 38.53
C PRO A 456 11.77 1.06 39.31
N ALA A 457 10.62 1.73 39.36
CA ALA A 457 9.40 1.23 39.98
C ALA A 457 8.17 1.63 39.15
N ALA A 458 7.01 1.02 39.42
CA ALA A 458 5.76 1.53 38.85
C ALA A 458 5.49 2.95 39.40
N PRO A 459 5.09 3.93 38.56
CA PRO A 459 4.74 5.26 39.03
C PRO A 459 3.58 5.19 40.03
N LYS A 460 3.67 5.94 41.13
CA LYS A 460 2.53 6.17 42.03
C LYS A 460 1.48 7.09 41.42
N LYS A 461 1.93 8.14 40.74
CA LYS A 461 1.05 9.09 40.04
C LYS A 461 1.72 9.58 38.76
N LEU A 462 0.94 9.64 37.68
CA LEU A 462 1.30 10.31 36.45
C LEU A 462 0.55 11.64 36.40
N THR A 463 1.28 12.75 36.33
CA THR A 463 0.70 14.08 36.18
C THR A 463 0.88 14.54 34.74
N VAL A 464 -0.22 14.95 34.11
CA VAL A 464 -0.25 15.36 32.71
C VAL A 464 -0.46 16.86 32.64
N HIS A 465 0.39 17.55 31.88
CA HIS A 465 0.22 18.96 31.57
C HIS A 465 0.09 19.13 30.05
N VAL A 466 -0.85 19.97 29.63
CA VAL A 466 -1.00 20.40 28.24
C VAL A 466 -0.73 21.90 28.20
N ASN A 467 0.27 22.32 27.42
CA ASN A 467 0.67 23.72 27.27
C ASN A 467 0.90 24.41 28.63
N GLY A 468 1.47 23.68 29.60
CA GLY A 468 1.77 24.15 30.95
C GLY A 468 0.61 24.05 31.95
N ALA A 469 -0.63 23.81 31.51
CA ALA A 469 -1.76 23.60 32.41
C ALA A 469 -1.90 22.12 32.79
N GLU A 470 -2.01 21.81 34.09
CA GLU A 470 -2.31 20.44 34.54
C GLU A 470 -3.71 20.04 34.07
N VAL A 471 -3.82 18.86 33.47
CA VAL A 471 -5.09 18.32 32.99
C VAL A 471 -5.44 17.11 33.84
N GLU A 472 -6.51 17.22 34.61
CA GLU A 472 -7.13 16.05 35.24
C GLU A 472 -7.82 15.23 34.14
N PRO A 473 -7.45 13.95 33.94
CA PRO A 473 -8.12 13.13 32.97
C PRO A 473 -9.60 13.01 33.35
N SER A 474 -10.50 13.31 32.41
CA SER A 474 -11.96 13.39 32.62
C SER A 474 -12.65 12.07 33.05
N SER A 475 -11.88 11.02 33.35
CA SER A 475 -12.33 9.70 33.74
C SER A 475 -11.26 8.96 34.55
N PRO A 476 -11.61 8.10 35.52
CA PRO A 476 -10.68 7.18 36.20
C PRO A 476 -9.89 6.25 35.27
N ALA A 477 -10.31 6.14 33.99
CA ALA A 477 -9.60 5.43 32.94
C ALA A 477 -8.55 6.27 32.19
N GLY A 478 -8.47 7.57 32.48
CA GLY A 478 -7.75 8.56 31.67
C GLY A 478 -6.24 8.57 31.87
N THR A 479 -5.71 7.90 32.90
CA THR A 479 -4.29 7.55 32.93
C THR A 479 -4.07 6.15 33.51
N ARG A 480 -3.49 5.24 32.74
CA ARG A 480 -3.18 3.86 33.18
C ARG A 480 -1.74 3.53 32.87
N TYR A 481 -1.02 2.99 33.86
CA TYR A 481 0.33 2.47 33.67
C TYR A 481 0.33 0.96 33.80
N GLN A 482 0.87 0.27 32.79
CA GLN A 482 1.14 -1.16 32.84
C GLN A 482 2.65 -1.36 32.94
N ASN A 483 3.09 -2.04 33.99
CA ASN A 483 4.50 -2.38 34.17
C ASN A 483 4.80 -3.65 33.34
N ALA A 484 5.72 -3.56 32.37
CA ALA A 484 6.17 -4.69 31.57
C ALA A 484 7.54 -5.24 32.03
N GLY A 485 7.89 -5.04 33.31
CA GLY A 485 9.18 -5.45 33.87
C GLY A 485 10.35 -4.58 33.40
N GLY A 486 11.56 -5.13 33.37
CA GLY A 486 12.81 -4.40 33.06
C GLY A 486 12.93 -3.82 31.65
N LEU A 487 11.94 -4.02 30.77
CA LEU A 487 11.93 -3.58 29.37
C LEU A 487 11.19 -2.24 29.14
N GLY A 488 10.53 -1.70 30.18
CA GLY A 488 9.86 -0.40 30.19
C GLY A 488 8.34 -0.50 30.17
N GLY A 489 7.65 0.41 30.86
CA GLY A 489 6.19 0.35 30.98
C GLY A 489 5.41 1.06 29.87
N VAL A 490 4.10 0.85 29.87
CA VAL A 490 3.14 1.46 28.95
C VAL A 490 2.22 2.42 29.72
N ALA A 491 2.21 3.70 29.33
CA ALA A 491 1.30 4.69 29.87
C ALA A 491 0.22 5.03 28.84
N HIS A 492 -1.05 4.87 29.19
CA HIS A 492 -2.18 5.35 28.40
C HIS A 492 -2.68 6.65 29.00
N ILE A 493 -2.71 7.72 28.20
CA ILE A 493 -3.22 9.04 28.58
C ILE A 493 -4.43 9.31 27.68
N GLY A 494 -5.63 9.37 28.26
CA GLY A 494 -6.89 9.56 27.56
C GLY A 494 -7.69 10.74 28.14
N GLY A 495 -8.81 11.06 27.49
CA GLY A 495 -9.60 12.24 27.84
C GLY A 495 -8.99 13.55 27.37
N LEU A 496 -8.04 13.48 26.42
CA LEU A 496 -7.44 14.65 25.79
C LEU A 496 -8.38 15.24 24.74
N SER A 497 -8.13 16.49 24.37
CA SER A 497 -8.78 17.17 23.25
C SER A 497 -7.79 18.10 22.55
N LEU A 498 -6.63 17.55 22.15
CA LEU A 498 -5.59 18.34 21.47
C LEU A 498 -6.00 18.55 20.01
N VAL A 499 -6.17 19.79 19.57
CA VAL A 499 -6.55 20.10 18.19
C VAL A 499 -5.35 19.80 17.27
N VAL A 500 -5.55 18.98 16.23
CA VAL A 500 -4.46 18.56 15.34
C VAL A 500 -3.80 19.73 14.61
N GLY A 501 -4.58 20.76 14.28
CA GLY A 501 -4.11 21.97 13.61
C GLY A 501 -3.45 23.01 14.52
N GLU A 502 -3.33 22.74 15.83
CA GLU A 502 -2.70 23.64 16.79
C GLU A 502 -1.46 22.98 17.39
N GLU A 503 -0.42 23.78 17.62
CA GLU A 503 0.77 23.31 18.31
C GLU A 503 0.45 23.01 19.78
N PHE A 504 0.97 21.89 20.29
CA PHE A 504 0.84 21.53 21.68
C PHE A 504 2.15 21.00 22.26
N GLU A 505 2.31 21.15 23.57
CA GLU A 505 3.23 20.39 24.39
C GLU A 505 2.43 19.59 25.42
N LEU A 506 2.56 18.27 25.38
CA LEU A 506 2.08 17.34 26.39
C LEU A 506 3.26 16.91 27.25
N LYS A 507 3.31 17.38 28.50
CA LYS A 507 4.31 16.95 29.50
C LYS A 507 3.70 15.90 30.43
N VAL A 508 4.37 14.76 30.56
CA VAL A 508 4.01 13.68 31.48
C VAL A 508 5.08 13.58 32.55
N ALA A 509 4.75 14.05 33.75
CA ALA A 509 5.60 13.95 34.93
C ALA A 509 5.29 12.66 35.69
N VAL A 510 6.33 11.95 36.09
CA VAL A 510 6.23 10.64 36.73
C VAL A 510 6.69 10.78 38.18
N SER A 511 5.87 10.33 39.12
CA SER A 511 6.20 10.32 40.56
C SER A 511 6.28 8.89 41.09
N TYR A 512 7.26 8.62 41.95
CA TYR A 512 7.64 7.28 42.42
C TYR A 512 7.33 7.00 43.88
#